data_AF-A0A9X2JFK4-F1
#
_entry.id   AF-A0A9X2JFK4-F1
#
_cell.length_a   1.000
_cell.length_b   1.000
_cell.length_c   1.000
_cell.angle_alpha   90.00
_cell.angle_beta   90.00
_cell.angle_gamma   90.00
#
_symmetry.space_group_name_H-M   'P 1'
#
loop_
_entity.id
_entity.type
_entity.pdbx_description
1 polymer ?
#
loop_
_entity_poly.entity_id
_entity_poly.type
_entity_poly.pdbx_seq_one_letter_code
_entity_poly.pdbx_strand_id
1 'polypeptide(L)'
;MVGCEASNEYAPPPPPVVTVAKPVERPVQEYFRAVGQTRAAQRVELMSRVSGYLDAIDFEDGQLVEKGQLLFVIDKAPYEVAVQSAEAALAKAEANKELADRQFSRTKPLVSRNAVAESELDQAIADRDAAEADVEAAKAALRDAKLNLGYTEIRAPFAGRIGRHQVDLGNLVQPASTLLATIESVTPMHAYYTVSEADLLRFIKMQESGELKTEGVIPVDMSIGTDDDYAYHGHFDFSEFGVDPGTGTTECRAAFENEDGRLQPGLFVHLRVPVGAPQQRMLVPENALGTNQRGDYLLVVNAENNVEFRPVELGESLGNERVILSGVRADDQVIVAGLQRARPGNPVTPEEETAKKPAAKGTDADEVEADSSPEQQ
;
A
#
# COMPACT_ATOMS: atom_id res chain seq x y z
N MET A 1 58.14 8.62 -78.54
CA MET A 1 57.05 7.64 -78.75
C MET A 1 57.28 6.49 -77.78
N VAL A 2 56.41 6.07 -76.87
CA VAL A 2 55.10 6.50 -76.36
C VAL A 2 55.09 5.98 -74.92
N GLY A 3 54.74 6.82 -73.94
CA GLY A 3 54.43 6.37 -72.58
C GLY A 3 52.97 5.90 -72.54
N CYS A 4 52.73 4.66 -72.13
CA CYS A 4 51.37 4.17 -71.88
C CYS A 4 50.83 4.81 -70.60
N GLU A 5 49.86 5.70 -70.74
CA GLU A 5 48.95 6.11 -69.67
C GLU A 5 47.95 4.98 -69.42
N ALA A 6 48.06 4.32 -68.27
CA ALA A 6 46.96 3.53 -67.73
C ALA A 6 46.02 4.49 -66.99
N SER A 7 44.85 4.77 -67.57
CA SER A 7 43.77 5.48 -66.89
C SER A 7 43.22 4.59 -65.77
N ASN A 8 43.46 4.98 -64.52
CA ASN A 8 42.86 4.34 -63.36
C ASN A 8 41.40 4.79 -63.25
N GLU A 9 40.47 4.04 -63.83
CA GLU A 9 39.02 4.29 -63.66
C GLU A 9 38.64 4.05 -62.20
N TYR A 10 38.10 5.07 -61.55
CA TYR A 10 37.56 4.99 -60.19
C TYR A 10 36.30 4.11 -60.20
N ALA A 11 36.43 2.88 -59.72
CA ALA A 11 35.27 2.07 -59.33
C ALA A 11 34.81 2.55 -57.94
N PRO A 12 33.59 3.12 -57.81
CA PRO A 12 33.07 3.48 -56.49
C PRO A 12 33.02 2.21 -55.62
N PRO A 13 33.49 2.28 -54.36
CA PRO A 13 33.47 1.13 -53.48
C PRO A 13 32.01 0.66 -53.28
N PRO A 14 31.79 -0.66 -53.11
CA PRO A 14 30.45 -1.20 -52.93
C PRO A 14 29.76 -0.56 -51.72
N PRO A 15 28.44 -0.35 -51.78
CA PRO A 15 27.70 0.27 -50.69
C PRO A 15 27.89 -0.52 -49.39
N PRO A 16 28.04 0.16 -48.25
CA PRO A 16 28.32 -0.50 -46.99
C PRO A 16 27.16 -1.43 -46.60
N VAL A 17 27.51 -2.60 -46.07
CA VAL A 17 26.55 -3.57 -45.54
C VAL A 17 26.05 -3.09 -44.18
N VAL A 18 24.73 -3.13 -43.99
CA VAL A 18 24.04 -2.77 -42.74
C VAL A 18 23.07 -3.88 -42.36
N THR A 19 22.92 -4.15 -41.07
CA THR A 19 21.93 -5.13 -40.60
C THR A 19 20.61 -4.43 -40.34
N VAL A 20 19.53 -4.96 -40.90
CA VAL A 20 18.16 -4.45 -40.73
C VAL A 20 17.28 -5.45 -39.98
N ALA A 21 16.35 -4.91 -39.18
CA ALA A 21 15.28 -5.66 -38.55
C ALA A 21 13.94 -4.95 -38.78
N LYS A 22 12.86 -5.72 -38.84
CA LYS A 22 11.51 -5.17 -38.88
C LYS A 22 11.04 -4.84 -37.45
N PRO A 23 10.37 -3.69 -37.25
CA PRO A 23 9.68 -3.39 -36.00
C PRO A 23 8.70 -4.52 -35.64
N VAL A 24 8.61 -4.85 -34.36
CA VAL A 24 7.68 -5.86 -33.87
C VAL A 24 6.49 -5.16 -33.25
N GLU A 25 5.29 -5.43 -33.75
CA GLU A 25 4.06 -4.90 -33.16
C GLU A 25 3.60 -5.79 -32.00
N ARG A 26 3.51 -5.24 -30.79
CA ARG A 26 3.01 -5.94 -29.60
C ARG A 26 2.07 -5.04 -28.79
N PRO A 27 1.10 -5.63 -28.08
CA PRO A 27 0.30 -4.88 -27.13
C PRO A 27 1.19 -4.48 -25.95
N VAL A 28 1.27 -3.16 -25.70
CA VAL A 28 2.04 -2.58 -24.59
C VAL A 28 1.08 -1.88 -23.64
N GLN A 29 1.20 -2.19 -22.35
CA GLN A 29 0.49 -1.52 -21.28
C GLN A 29 1.27 -0.27 -20.85
N GLU A 30 0.62 0.89 -20.84
CA GLU A 30 1.19 2.11 -20.23
C GLU A 30 0.99 2.04 -18.71
N TYR A 31 2.01 2.46 -17.96
CA TYR A 31 1.95 2.58 -16.51
C TYR A 31 2.19 4.01 -16.04
N PHE A 32 1.34 4.50 -15.14
CA PHE A 32 1.65 5.64 -14.30
C PHE A 32 2.57 5.18 -13.17
N ARG A 33 3.69 5.87 -12.99
CA ARG A 33 4.68 5.56 -11.96
C ARG A 33 4.67 6.63 -10.90
N ALA A 34 4.67 6.20 -9.64
CA ALA A 34 4.75 7.11 -8.51
C ALA A 34 5.74 6.57 -7.48
N VAL A 35 6.28 7.48 -6.68
CA VAL A 35 6.99 7.12 -5.46
C VAL A 35 6.02 7.34 -4.31
N GLY A 36 6.02 6.40 -3.37
CA GLY A 36 5.16 6.46 -2.21
C GLY A 36 5.86 6.01 -0.94
N GLN A 37 5.08 5.98 0.14
CA GLN A 37 5.51 5.49 1.43
C GLN A 37 4.48 4.50 2.00
N THR A 38 4.96 3.40 2.58
CA THR A 38 4.08 2.44 3.26
C THR A 38 3.62 2.98 4.61
N ARG A 39 2.38 2.66 4.99
CA ARG A 39 1.79 2.94 6.30
C ARG A 39 0.91 1.76 6.73
N ALA A 40 0.95 1.43 8.01
CA ALA A 40 0.01 0.45 8.56
C ALA A 40 -1.44 0.93 8.34
N ALA A 41 -2.33 0.01 7.98
CA ALA A 41 -3.75 0.33 7.81
C ALA A 41 -4.39 0.89 9.09
N GLN A 42 -3.99 0.35 10.23
CA GLN A 42 -4.41 0.79 11.56
C GLN A 42 -3.19 1.05 12.43
N ARG A 43 -3.21 2.17 13.14
CA ARG A 43 -2.21 2.54 14.13
C ARG A 43 -2.93 3.10 15.34
N VAL A 44 -2.58 2.62 16.53
CA VAL A 44 -3.11 3.12 17.78
C VAL A 44 -1.99 3.33 18.79
N GLU A 45 -2.05 4.48 19.44
CA GLU A 45 -1.22 4.80 20.60
C GLU A 45 -1.99 4.38 21.85
N LEU A 46 -1.45 3.40 22.59
CA LEU A 46 -2.04 2.93 23.82
C LEU A 46 -1.71 3.92 24.93
N MET A 47 -2.75 4.57 25.45
CA MET A 47 -2.67 5.47 26.59
C MET A 47 -3.63 4.98 27.68
N SER A 48 -3.27 5.26 28.93
CA SER A 48 -4.15 4.93 30.04
C SER A 48 -5.39 5.85 30.05
N ARG A 49 -6.52 5.30 30.50
CA ARG A 49 -7.73 6.07 30.84
C ARG A 49 -7.85 6.36 32.34
N VAL A 50 -7.05 5.68 33.15
CA VAL A 50 -7.08 5.73 34.62
C VAL A 50 -5.67 5.92 35.17
N SER A 51 -5.54 6.51 36.35
CA SER A 51 -4.24 6.74 36.99
C SER A 51 -3.86 5.58 37.90
N GLY A 52 -2.61 5.14 37.89
CA GLY A 52 -2.14 4.15 38.85
C GLY A 52 -0.72 3.74 38.57
N TYR A 53 -0.16 2.87 39.40
CA TYR A 53 1.14 2.28 39.13
C TYR A 53 0.99 1.13 38.14
N LEU A 54 1.95 1.00 37.23
CA LEU A 54 2.00 -0.12 36.29
C LEU A 54 2.45 -1.39 37.03
N ASP A 55 1.58 -2.40 37.08
CA ASP A 55 1.76 -3.62 37.85
C ASP A 55 2.31 -4.78 36.99
N ALA A 56 1.85 -4.89 35.73
CA ALA A 56 2.33 -5.91 34.79
C ALA A 56 2.40 -5.42 33.34
N ILE A 57 3.32 -6.05 32.58
CA ILE A 57 3.47 -5.96 31.13
C ILE A 57 3.40 -7.40 30.60
N ASP A 58 2.35 -7.73 29.86
CA ASP A 58 2.01 -9.09 29.43
C ASP A 58 2.30 -9.34 27.94
N PHE A 59 3.39 -8.76 27.42
CA PHE A 59 3.88 -8.97 26.06
C PHE A 59 5.40 -8.75 25.96
N GLU A 60 6.00 -9.26 24.90
CA GLU A 60 7.39 -8.96 24.53
C GLU A 60 7.46 -7.85 23.47
N ASP A 61 8.42 -6.94 23.59
CA ASP A 61 8.60 -5.84 22.64
C ASP A 61 8.76 -6.36 21.20
N GLY A 62 7.93 -5.86 20.27
CA GLY A 62 7.94 -6.31 18.87
C GLY A 62 7.10 -7.57 18.58
N GLN A 63 6.41 -8.12 19.59
CA GLN A 63 5.54 -9.29 19.45
C GLN A 63 4.32 -9.00 18.56
N LEU A 64 3.80 -10.05 17.90
CA LEU A 64 2.48 -10.04 17.28
C LEU A 64 1.42 -10.29 18.35
N VAL A 65 0.49 -9.36 18.48
CA VAL A 65 -0.60 -9.41 19.47
C VAL A 65 -1.94 -9.61 18.78
N GLU A 66 -2.82 -10.36 19.43
CA GLU A 66 -4.19 -10.60 18.96
C GLU A 66 -5.16 -9.55 19.51
N LYS A 67 -6.28 -9.35 18.82
CA LYS A 67 -7.35 -8.47 19.31
C LYS A 67 -7.88 -8.98 20.66
N GLY A 68 -7.88 -8.11 21.67
CA GLY A 68 -8.35 -8.40 23.02
C GLY A 68 -7.29 -9.00 23.96
N GLN A 69 -6.07 -9.26 23.46
CA GLN A 69 -4.96 -9.71 24.28
C GLN A 69 -4.65 -8.66 25.36
N LEU A 70 -4.42 -9.13 26.60
CA LEU A 70 -3.99 -8.29 27.72
C LEU A 70 -2.54 -7.86 27.50
N LEU A 71 -2.26 -6.57 27.67
CA LEU A 71 -0.94 -5.99 27.40
C LEU A 71 -0.34 -5.32 28.64
N PHE A 72 -1.15 -4.52 29.33
CA PHE A 72 -0.72 -3.82 30.54
C PHE A 72 -1.78 -3.98 31.62
N VAL A 73 -1.32 -4.10 32.86
CA VAL A 73 -2.16 -4.06 34.06
C VAL A 73 -1.72 -2.91 34.94
N ILE A 74 -2.66 -2.02 35.24
CA ILE A 74 -2.52 -0.97 36.25
C ILE A 74 -3.01 -1.53 37.59
N ASP A 75 -2.42 -1.08 38.69
CA ASP A 75 -2.84 -1.46 40.05
C ASP A 75 -4.37 -1.37 40.22
N LYS A 76 -4.99 -2.55 40.40
CA LYS A 76 -6.44 -2.71 40.49
C LYS A 76 -6.98 -2.44 41.88
N ALA A 77 -6.14 -2.50 42.92
CA ALA A 77 -6.61 -2.51 44.30
C ALA A 77 -7.48 -1.27 44.64
N PRO A 78 -7.12 -0.03 44.24
CA PRO A 78 -7.97 1.14 44.48
C PRO A 78 -9.32 1.05 43.77
N TYR A 79 -9.35 0.46 42.58
CA TYR A 79 -10.54 0.33 41.75
C TYR A 79 -11.46 -0.80 42.23
N GLU A 80 -10.90 -1.91 42.70
CA GLU A 80 -11.66 -2.99 43.33
C GLU A 80 -12.34 -2.52 44.61
N VAL A 81 -11.64 -1.74 45.44
CA VAL A 81 -12.23 -1.11 46.64
C VAL A 81 -13.35 -0.14 46.27
N ALA A 82 -13.19 0.64 45.19
CA ALA A 82 -14.24 1.54 44.71
C ALA A 82 -15.49 0.78 44.24
N VAL A 83 -15.30 -0.35 43.54
CA VAL A 83 -16.41 -1.24 43.14
C VAL A 83 -17.12 -1.79 44.38
N GLN A 84 -16.38 -2.35 45.35
CA GLN A 84 -16.97 -2.88 46.57
C GLN A 84 -17.76 -1.83 47.36
N SER A 85 -17.23 -0.60 47.45
CA SER A 85 -17.93 0.53 48.07
C SER A 85 -19.24 0.88 47.35
N ALA A 86 -19.23 0.91 46.02
CA ALA A 86 -20.42 1.18 45.21
C ALA A 86 -21.46 0.04 45.30
N GLU A 87 -21.02 -1.22 45.40
CA GLU A 87 -21.92 -2.38 45.63
C GLU A 87 -22.60 -2.29 46.99
N ALA A 88 -21.87 -1.90 48.05
CA ALA A 88 -22.47 -1.66 49.36
C ALA A 88 -23.46 -0.50 49.36
N ALA A 89 -23.17 0.58 48.63
CA ALA A 89 -24.09 1.71 48.48
C ALA A 89 -25.37 1.33 47.75
N LEU A 90 -25.28 0.50 46.69
CA LEU A 90 -26.44 -0.04 45.98
C LEU A 90 -27.28 -0.93 46.90
N ALA A 91 -26.66 -1.85 47.63
CA ALA A 91 -27.38 -2.72 48.56
C ALA A 91 -28.14 -1.92 49.63
N LYS A 92 -27.55 -0.81 50.12
CA LYS A 92 -28.22 0.11 51.05
C LYS A 92 -29.42 0.81 50.40
N ALA A 93 -29.26 1.30 49.18
CA ALA A 93 -30.35 1.97 48.44
C ALA A 93 -31.51 1.00 48.17
N GLU A 94 -31.20 -0.24 47.78
CA GLU A 94 -32.20 -1.30 47.55
C GLU A 94 -32.98 -1.64 48.82
N ALA A 95 -32.29 -1.76 49.97
CA ALA A 95 -32.93 -1.99 51.26
C ALA A 95 -33.88 -0.83 51.67
N ASN A 96 -33.47 0.42 51.40
CA ASN A 96 -34.30 1.60 51.66
C ASN A 96 -35.53 1.64 50.74
N LYS A 97 -35.36 1.32 49.45
CA LYS A 97 -36.47 1.20 48.50
C LYS A 97 -37.44 0.12 48.94
N GLU A 98 -36.96 -1.04 49.39
CA GLU A 98 -37.83 -2.10 49.91
C GLU A 98 -38.63 -1.64 51.13
N LEU A 99 -38.02 -0.90 52.04
CA LEU A 99 -38.72 -0.30 53.19
C LEU A 99 -39.81 0.69 52.72
N ALA A 100 -39.49 1.58 51.78
CA ALA A 100 -40.44 2.56 51.24
C ALA A 100 -41.60 1.89 50.46
N ASP A 101 -41.30 0.86 49.66
CA ASP A 101 -42.29 0.04 48.94
C ASP A 101 -43.25 -0.64 49.93
N ARG A 102 -42.73 -1.20 51.03
CA ARG A 102 -43.54 -1.80 52.10
C ARG A 102 -44.40 -0.76 52.80
N GLN A 103 -43.87 0.43 53.08
CA GLN A 103 -44.63 1.50 53.72
C GLN A 103 -45.76 2.00 52.81
N PHE A 104 -45.48 2.27 51.54
CA PHE A 104 -46.49 2.62 50.54
C PHE A 104 -47.59 1.55 50.43
N SER A 105 -47.19 0.27 50.36
CA SER A 105 -48.13 -0.86 50.28
C SER A 105 -49.03 -0.98 51.51
N ARG A 106 -48.56 -0.54 52.69
CA ARG A 106 -49.35 -0.49 53.94
C ARG A 106 -50.25 0.74 54.00
N THR A 107 -49.75 1.92 53.62
CA THR A 107 -50.50 3.19 53.72
C THR A 107 -51.64 3.26 52.70
N LYS A 108 -51.42 2.81 51.46
CA LYS A 108 -52.41 2.87 50.38
C LYS A 108 -53.80 2.31 50.75
N PRO A 109 -53.94 1.08 51.29
CA PRO A 109 -55.25 0.56 51.69
C PRO A 109 -55.85 1.22 52.94
N LEU A 110 -55.02 1.85 53.80
CA LEU A 110 -55.51 2.52 55.02
C LEU A 110 -56.22 3.84 54.69
N VAL A 111 -55.75 4.56 53.68
CA VAL A 111 -56.38 5.81 53.18
C VAL A 111 -57.76 5.48 52.62
N SER A 112 -57.89 4.41 51.82
CA SER A 112 -59.18 3.95 51.29
C SER A 112 -60.18 3.56 52.37
N ARG A 113 -59.73 3.32 53.59
CA ARG A 113 -60.56 3.02 54.77
C ARG A 113 -60.72 4.22 55.71
N ASN A 114 -60.29 5.42 55.31
CA ASN A 114 -60.26 6.65 56.12
C ASN A 114 -59.50 6.48 57.45
N ALA A 115 -58.50 5.58 57.50
CA ALA A 115 -57.72 5.29 58.70
C ALA A 115 -56.47 6.16 58.87
N VAL A 116 -56.04 6.86 57.81
CA VAL A 116 -54.90 7.78 57.76
C VAL A 116 -55.21 8.94 56.78
N ALA A 117 -54.48 10.05 56.88
CA ALA A 117 -54.68 11.22 56.01
C ALA A 117 -54.14 11.01 54.59
N GLU A 118 -54.74 11.66 53.59
CA GLU A 118 -54.24 11.61 52.18
C GLU A 118 -52.80 12.13 52.07
N SER A 119 -52.42 13.13 52.85
CA SER A 119 -51.04 13.64 52.90
C SER A 119 -50.00 12.59 53.30
N GLU A 120 -50.39 11.57 54.10
CA GLU A 120 -49.49 10.46 54.44
C GLU A 120 -49.28 9.51 53.25
N LEU A 121 -50.28 9.35 52.38
CA LEU A 121 -50.14 8.60 51.14
C LEU A 121 -49.21 9.32 50.18
N ASP A 122 -49.41 10.63 50.01
CA ASP A 122 -48.57 11.46 49.15
C ASP A 122 -47.11 11.41 49.60
N GLN A 123 -46.85 11.49 50.92
CA GLN A 123 -45.51 11.32 51.47
C GLN A 123 -44.95 9.92 51.18
N ALA A 124 -45.73 8.86 51.38
CA ALA A 124 -45.26 7.49 51.11
C ALA A 124 -45.00 7.22 49.61
N ILE A 125 -45.74 7.88 48.71
CA ILE A 125 -45.45 7.86 47.27
C ILE A 125 -44.13 8.59 47.01
N ALA A 126 -43.98 9.81 47.51
CA ALA A 126 -42.77 10.60 47.32
C ALA A 126 -41.51 9.89 47.86
N ASP A 127 -41.59 9.28 49.04
CA ASP A 127 -40.48 8.52 49.65
C ASP A 127 -40.10 7.29 48.80
N ARG A 128 -41.10 6.60 48.24
CA ARG A 128 -40.89 5.43 47.38
C ARG A 128 -40.26 5.82 46.04
N ASP A 129 -40.78 6.86 45.40
CA ASP A 129 -40.27 7.36 44.12
C ASP A 129 -38.85 7.94 44.30
N ALA A 130 -38.57 8.60 45.44
CA ALA A 130 -37.22 9.05 45.79
C ALA A 130 -36.26 7.88 46.03
N ALA A 131 -36.68 6.85 46.78
CA ALA A 131 -35.84 5.67 47.00
C ALA A 131 -35.60 4.86 45.70
N GLU A 132 -36.55 4.85 44.77
CA GLU A 132 -36.36 4.29 43.44
C GLU A 132 -35.32 5.07 42.64
N ALA A 133 -35.36 6.41 42.67
CA ALA A 133 -34.35 7.25 42.04
C ALA A 133 -32.95 7.04 42.66
N ASP A 134 -32.86 6.88 43.98
CA ASP A 134 -31.61 6.58 44.69
C ASP A 134 -30.99 5.24 44.26
N VAL A 135 -31.82 4.21 44.04
CA VAL A 135 -31.37 2.91 43.51
C VAL A 135 -30.78 3.09 42.11
N GLU A 136 -31.44 3.83 41.23
CA GLU A 136 -30.93 4.07 39.87
C GLU A 136 -29.63 4.89 39.88
N ALA A 137 -29.50 5.87 40.78
CA ALA A 137 -28.27 6.62 40.99
C ALA A 137 -27.13 5.70 41.48
N ALA A 138 -27.40 4.81 42.45
CA ALA A 138 -26.41 3.86 42.96
C ALA A 138 -25.99 2.83 41.90
N LYS A 139 -26.93 2.35 41.06
CA LYS A 139 -26.60 1.49 39.90
C LYS A 139 -25.70 2.21 38.90
N ALA A 140 -25.93 3.50 38.64
CA ALA A 140 -25.08 4.30 37.77
C ALA A 140 -23.65 4.43 38.34
N ALA A 141 -23.53 4.74 39.63
CA ALA A 141 -22.23 4.82 40.31
C ALA A 141 -21.47 3.48 40.30
N LEU A 142 -22.17 2.36 40.49
CA LEU A 142 -21.57 1.03 40.40
C LEU A 142 -21.06 0.72 38.99
N ARG A 143 -21.82 1.08 37.95
CA ARG A 143 -21.38 0.92 36.56
C ARG A 143 -20.13 1.74 36.26
N ASP A 144 -20.06 2.97 36.75
CA ASP A 144 -18.87 3.81 36.60
C ASP A 144 -17.64 3.21 37.28
N ALA A 145 -17.78 2.74 38.52
CA ALA A 145 -16.71 2.05 39.24
C ALA A 145 -16.22 0.79 38.51
N LYS A 146 -17.15 -0.02 37.96
CA LYS A 146 -16.81 -1.22 37.16
C LYS A 146 -16.11 -0.86 35.84
N LEU A 147 -16.51 0.24 35.21
CA LEU A 147 -15.87 0.73 33.99
C LEU A 147 -14.43 1.17 34.26
N ASN A 148 -14.21 1.91 35.35
CA ASN A 148 -12.89 2.33 35.78
C ASN A 148 -11.99 1.14 36.14
N LEU A 149 -12.53 0.12 36.81
CA LEU A 149 -11.82 -1.14 37.02
C LEU A 149 -11.48 -1.84 35.69
N GLY A 150 -12.40 -1.88 34.73
CA GLY A 150 -12.13 -2.44 33.40
C GLY A 150 -11.00 -1.71 32.65
N TYR A 151 -10.85 -0.40 32.86
CA TYR A 151 -9.77 0.39 32.27
C TYR A 151 -8.39 0.17 32.89
N THR A 152 -8.30 -0.55 34.01
CA THR A 152 -7.01 -0.98 34.58
C THR A 152 -6.34 -2.05 33.72
N GLU A 153 -7.12 -2.80 32.94
CA GLU A 153 -6.63 -3.78 31.98
C GLU A 153 -6.60 -3.17 30.58
N ILE A 154 -5.40 -2.92 30.06
CA ILE A 154 -5.24 -2.36 28.72
C ILE A 154 -5.02 -3.50 27.76
N ARG A 155 -5.95 -3.63 26.81
CA ARG A 155 -6.01 -4.72 25.82
C ARG A 155 -5.82 -4.19 24.40
N ALA A 156 -5.30 -5.04 23.52
CA ALA A 156 -5.12 -4.71 22.11
C ALA A 156 -6.49 -4.49 21.42
N PRO A 157 -6.75 -3.34 20.77
CA PRO A 157 -8.03 -3.08 20.09
C PRO A 157 -8.16 -3.82 18.74
N PHE A 158 -7.04 -4.19 18.12
CA PHE A 158 -6.95 -4.97 16.89
C PHE A 158 -5.66 -5.81 16.90
N ALA A 159 -5.60 -6.80 16.01
CA ALA A 159 -4.41 -7.64 15.86
C ALA A 159 -3.31 -6.89 15.10
N GLY A 160 -2.07 -6.96 15.57
CA GLY A 160 -0.98 -6.19 14.98
C GLY A 160 0.35 -6.46 15.66
N ARG A 161 1.37 -5.71 15.27
CA ARG A 161 2.67 -5.74 15.94
C ARG A 161 2.71 -4.62 16.97
N ILE A 162 3.01 -4.98 18.21
CA ILE A 162 3.23 -4.00 19.28
C ILE A 162 4.67 -3.51 19.23
N GLY A 163 4.85 -2.20 19.38
CA GLY A 163 6.16 -1.58 19.54
C GLY A 163 6.74 -1.87 20.93
N ARG A 164 7.82 -1.16 21.26
CA ARG A 164 8.39 -1.21 22.61
C ARG A 164 7.44 -0.59 23.64
N HIS A 165 7.47 -1.10 24.86
CA HIS A 165 6.95 -0.36 26.02
C HIS A 165 7.75 0.95 26.21
N GLN A 166 7.05 2.03 26.55
CA GLN A 166 7.65 3.35 26.83
C GLN A 166 7.77 3.62 28.34
N VAL A 167 7.22 2.74 29.16
CA VAL A 167 7.13 2.90 30.62
C VAL A 167 7.41 1.55 31.27
N ASP A 168 8.35 1.53 32.23
CA ASP A 168 8.68 0.34 33.01
C ASP A 168 7.70 0.06 34.14
N LEU A 169 7.70 -1.18 34.63
CA LEU A 169 6.96 -1.63 35.82
C LEU A 169 7.24 -0.74 37.03
N GLY A 170 6.20 -0.47 37.82
CA GLY A 170 6.27 0.36 39.03
C GLY A 170 6.22 1.87 38.77
N ASN A 171 6.20 2.33 37.52
CA ASN A 171 6.02 3.74 37.21
C ASN A 171 4.55 4.16 37.32
N LEU A 172 4.33 5.43 37.68
CA LEU A 172 3.00 6.03 37.72
C LEU A 172 2.55 6.41 36.31
N VAL A 173 1.40 5.87 35.88
CA VAL A 173 0.75 6.23 34.62
C VAL A 173 -0.38 7.22 34.87
N GLN A 174 -0.52 8.18 33.96
CA GLN A 174 -1.55 9.21 34.03
C GLN A 174 -2.50 9.15 32.82
N PRO A 175 -3.81 9.41 33.01
CA PRO A 175 -4.77 9.40 31.92
C PRO A 175 -4.40 10.39 30.81
N ALA A 176 -4.47 9.93 29.56
CA ALA A 176 -4.29 10.75 28.35
C ALA A 176 -2.95 11.52 28.22
N SER A 177 -1.97 11.27 29.08
CA SER A 177 -0.64 11.92 29.02
C SER A 177 0.49 10.91 28.88
N THR A 178 0.34 9.71 29.41
CA THR A 178 1.36 8.66 29.36
C THR A 178 1.11 7.72 28.18
N LEU A 179 2.00 7.76 27.18
CA LEU A 179 2.07 6.76 26.11
C LEU A 179 2.68 5.48 26.68
N LEU A 180 2.02 4.34 26.49
CA LEU A 180 2.49 3.03 26.98
C LEU A 180 3.18 2.23 25.89
N ALA A 181 2.53 2.08 24.74
CA ALA A 181 3.07 1.45 23.54
C ALA A 181 2.25 1.87 22.31
N THR A 182 2.74 1.54 21.13
CA THR A 182 2.02 1.73 19.86
C THR A 182 1.76 0.36 19.24
N ILE A 183 0.55 0.12 18.74
CA ILE A 183 0.24 -1.06 17.93
C ILE A 183 -0.02 -0.61 16.51
N GLU A 184 0.62 -1.29 15.56
CA GLU A 184 0.44 -1.09 14.13
C GLU A 184 -0.05 -2.40 13.49
N SER A 185 -1.06 -2.32 12.63
CA SER A 185 -1.57 -3.49 11.91
C SER A 185 -0.51 -3.97 10.90
N VAL A 186 -0.30 -5.28 10.84
CA VAL A 186 0.66 -5.86 9.87
C VAL A 186 0.04 -6.00 8.50
N THR A 187 -1.23 -6.43 8.44
CA THR A 187 -1.98 -6.62 7.20
C THR A 187 -3.40 -6.02 7.34
N PRO A 188 -3.93 -5.33 6.31
CA PRO A 188 -3.24 -4.92 5.09
C PRO A 188 -2.21 -3.80 5.34
N MET A 189 -1.26 -3.66 4.41
CA MET A 189 -0.32 -2.55 4.35
C MET A 189 -0.81 -1.54 3.29
N HIS A 190 -0.87 -0.26 3.64
CA HIS A 190 -1.18 0.79 2.69
C HIS A 190 0.08 1.40 2.11
N ALA A 191 0.06 1.80 0.84
CA ALA A 191 1.07 2.65 0.24
C ALA A 191 0.41 3.96 -0.19
N TYR A 192 0.89 5.06 0.39
CA TYR A 192 0.44 6.41 0.06
C TYR A 192 1.37 7.00 -0.98
N TYR A 193 0.83 7.55 -2.05
CA TYR A 193 1.58 8.15 -3.14
C TYR A 193 0.82 9.36 -3.68
N THR A 194 1.52 10.24 -4.39
CA THR A 194 0.92 11.46 -4.92
C THR A 194 0.81 11.44 -6.43
N VAL A 195 -0.22 12.10 -6.95
CA VAL A 195 -0.47 12.29 -8.38
C VAL A 195 -0.45 13.80 -8.66
N SER A 196 0.28 14.22 -9.69
CA SER A 196 0.38 15.64 -10.06
C SER A 196 -0.96 16.16 -10.59
N GLU A 197 -1.22 17.47 -10.47
CA GLU A 197 -2.41 18.09 -11.06
C GLU A 197 -2.49 17.82 -12.58
N ALA A 198 -1.37 17.84 -13.28
CA ALA A 198 -1.30 17.55 -14.71
C ALA A 198 -1.74 16.11 -15.03
N ASP A 199 -1.27 15.14 -14.25
CA ASP A 199 -1.67 13.73 -14.39
C ASP A 199 -3.13 13.51 -13.99
N LEU A 200 -3.60 14.17 -12.93
CA LEU A 200 -4.99 14.12 -12.51
C LEU A 200 -5.92 14.62 -13.62
N LEU A 201 -5.62 15.78 -14.21
CA LEU A 201 -6.38 16.32 -15.34
C LEU A 201 -6.30 15.42 -16.59
N ARG A 202 -5.15 14.76 -16.80
CA ARG A 202 -4.99 13.76 -17.87
C ARG A 202 -5.93 12.57 -17.62
N PHE A 203 -5.94 12.02 -16.42
CA PHE A 203 -6.77 10.87 -16.07
C PHE A 203 -8.26 11.19 -16.11
N ILE A 204 -8.68 12.40 -15.68
CA ILE A 204 -10.07 12.85 -15.82
C ILE A 204 -10.49 12.86 -17.29
N LYS A 205 -9.68 13.42 -18.19
CA LYS A 205 -9.98 13.42 -19.64
C LYS A 205 -10.05 12.01 -20.23
N MET A 206 -9.14 11.12 -19.83
CA MET A 206 -9.13 9.73 -20.29
C MET A 206 -10.34 8.94 -19.77
N GLN A 207 -10.83 9.27 -18.57
CA GLN A 207 -12.04 8.68 -18.04
C GLN A 207 -13.28 9.19 -18.81
N GLU A 208 -13.34 10.49 -19.11
CA GLU A 208 -14.42 11.08 -19.92
C GLU A 208 -14.46 10.52 -21.36
N SER A 209 -13.29 10.22 -21.96
CA SER A 209 -13.21 9.60 -23.30
C SER A 209 -13.46 8.08 -23.28
N GLY A 210 -13.52 7.46 -22.09
CA GLY A 210 -13.68 6.01 -21.92
C GLY A 210 -12.40 5.20 -22.14
N GLU A 211 -11.25 5.85 -22.33
CA GLU A 211 -9.94 5.20 -22.46
C GLU A 211 -9.44 4.64 -21.13
N LEU A 212 -9.77 5.30 -20.01
CA LEU A 212 -9.47 4.84 -18.67
C LEU A 212 -10.73 4.27 -18.02
N LYS A 213 -10.72 2.97 -17.74
CA LYS A 213 -11.78 2.33 -16.96
C LYS A 213 -11.49 2.52 -15.48
N THR A 214 -12.43 3.16 -14.77
CA THR A 214 -12.38 3.35 -13.31
C THR A 214 -13.33 2.40 -12.57
N GLU A 215 -14.02 1.53 -13.31
CA GLU A 215 -14.91 0.51 -12.75
C GLU A 215 -14.13 -0.79 -12.46
N GLY A 216 -14.25 -1.31 -11.24
CA GLY A 216 -13.60 -2.55 -10.81
C GLY A 216 -12.33 -2.33 -10.00
N VAL A 217 -11.63 -3.43 -9.71
CA VAL A 217 -10.38 -3.42 -8.94
C VAL A 217 -9.24 -3.03 -9.87
N ILE A 218 -8.64 -1.86 -9.65
CA ILE A 218 -7.48 -1.39 -10.42
C ILE A 218 -6.23 -1.99 -9.76
N PRO A 219 -5.46 -2.86 -10.44
CA PRO A 219 -4.27 -3.45 -9.84
C PRO A 219 -3.18 -2.38 -9.71
N VAL A 220 -2.40 -2.49 -8.63
CA VAL A 220 -1.23 -1.64 -8.40
C VAL A 220 -0.08 -2.55 -8.05
N ASP A 221 1.02 -2.45 -8.80
CA ASP A 221 2.23 -3.17 -8.46
C ASP A 221 3.20 -2.25 -7.75
N MET A 222 3.96 -2.81 -6.82
CA MET A 222 4.89 -2.09 -5.97
C MET A 222 6.24 -2.81 -5.92
N SER A 223 7.31 -2.03 -5.95
CA SER A 223 8.65 -2.48 -5.60
C SER A 223 9.23 -1.67 -4.43
N ILE A 224 10.21 -2.27 -3.76
CA ILE A 224 10.86 -1.69 -2.58
C ILE A 224 12.36 -1.59 -2.90
N GLY A 225 12.96 -0.42 -2.66
CA GLY A 225 14.38 -0.21 -2.89
C GLY A 225 14.72 -0.06 -4.38
N THR A 226 15.79 -0.72 -4.82
CA THR A 226 16.33 -0.61 -6.20
C THR A 226 15.91 -1.77 -7.11
N ASP A 227 15.02 -2.63 -6.63
CA ASP A 227 14.54 -3.77 -7.39
C ASP A 227 13.40 -3.31 -8.31
N ASP A 228 13.53 -3.55 -9.62
CA ASP A 228 12.56 -3.12 -10.64
C ASP A 228 11.51 -4.20 -10.94
N ASP A 229 11.52 -5.30 -10.21
CA ASP A 229 10.67 -6.47 -10.48
C ASP A 229 9.19 -6.29 -10.06
N TYR A 230 8.85 -5.21 -9.34
CA TYR A 230 7.47 -4.91 -8.89
C TYR A 230 6.75 -6.13 -8.28
N ALA A 231 7.44 -6.81 -7.36
CA ALA A 231 7.04 -8.11 -6.83
C ALA A 231 5.79 -8.10 -5.92
N TYR A 232 5.36 -6.92 -5.44
CA TYR A 232 4.20 -6.81 -4.57
C TYR A 232 2.98 -6.38 -5.38
N HIS A 233 1.95 -7.20 -5.37
CA HIS A 233 0.70 -6.93 -6.08
C HIS A 233 -0.38 -6.50 -5.09
N GLY A 234 -1.00 -5.37 -5.37
CA GLY A 234 -2.08 -4.80 -4.58
C GLY A 234 -3.13 -4.20 -5.47
N HIS A 235 -3.96 -3.35 -4.88
CA HIS A 235 -5.01 -2.66 -5.61
C HIS A 235 -5.13 -1.22 -5.15
N PHE A 236 -5.62 -0.39 -6.06
CA PHE A 236 -6.03 0.96 -5.74
C PHE A 236 -7.20 0.89 -4.76
N ASP A 237 -7.13 1.69 -3.71
CA ASP A 237 -8.13 1.70 -2.64
C ASP A 237 -8.82 3.06 -2.53
N PHE A 238 -8.06 4.16 -2.55
CA PHE A 238 -8.63 5.49 -2.33
C PHE A 238 -7.83 6.61 -3.03
N SER A 239 -8.51 7.68 -3.42
CA SER A 239 -7.91 8.97 -3.76
C SER A 239 -8.62 10.08 -3.01
N GLU A 240 -7.84 11.01 -2.47
CA GLU A 240 -8.32 12.23 -1.85
C GLU A 240 -9.16 13.04 -2.86
N PHE A 241 -10.25 13.65 -2.40
CA PHE A 241 -11.02 14.59 -3.22
C PHE A 241 -10.46 16.00 -3.03
N GLY A 242 -9.43 16.33 -3.80
CA GLY A 242 -8.80 17.65 -3.75
C GLY A 242 -7.33 17.61 -4.16
N VAL A 243 -6.79 18.79 -4.43
CA VAL A 243 -5.36 19.01 -4.71
C VAL A 243 -4.80 19.87 -3.58
N ASP A 244 -3.67 19.45 -3.03
CA ASP A 244 -2.93 20.25 -2.06
C ASP A 244 -2.34 21.50 -2.76
N PRO A 245 -2.69 22.73 -2.33
CA PRO A 245 -2.28 23.95 -3.01
C PRO A 245 -0.79 24.30 -2.83
N GLY A 246 -0.11 23.68 -1.86
CA GLY A 246 1.32 23.87 -1.63
C GLY A 246 2.18 23.01 -2.57
N THR A 247 1.69 21.85 -2.96
CA THR A 247 2.44 20.88 -3.79
C THR A 247 1.86 20.69 -5.19
N GLY A 248 0.60 21.06 -5.43
CA GLY A 248 -0.10 20.80 -6.70
C GLY A 248 -0.32 19.30 -6.95
N THR A 249 -0.50 18.51 -5.88
CA THR A 249 -0.68 17.07 -5.96
C THR A 249 -1.92 16.59 -5.20
N THR A 250 -2.48 15.45 -5.62
CA THR A 250 -3.54 14.74 -4.88
C THR A 250 -2.95 13.47 -4.26
N GLU A 251 -3.36 13.13 -3.03
CA GLU A 251 -2.89 11.93 -2.33
C GLU A 251 -3.77 10.73 -2.72
N CYS A 252 -3.12 9.63 -3.06
CA CYS A 252 -3.75 8.36 -3.38
C CYS A 252 -3.21 7.26 -2.45
N ARG A 253 -4.00 6.21 -2.30
CA ARG A 253 -3.73 5.06 -1.45
C ARG A 253 -3.99 3.76 -2.21
N ALA A 254 -3.01 2.88 -2.17
CA ALA A 254 -3.13 1.49 -2.60
C ALA A 254 -3.00 0.55 -1.40
N ALA A 255 -3.69 -0.59 -1.44
CA ALA A 255 -3.68 -1.61 -0.40
C ALA A 255 -2.99 -2.89 -0.88
N PHE A 256 -2.12 -3.43 -0.02
CA PHE A 256 -1.30 -4.63 -0.27
C PHE A 256 -1.47 -5.61 0.88
N GLU A 257 -1.60 -6.89 0.56
CA GLU A 257 -1.50 -7.96 1.56
C GLU A 257 -0.05 -8.07 2.04
N ASN A 258 0.12 -8.40 3.33
CA ASN A 258 1.43 -8.46 3.98
C ASN A 258 1.50 -9.62 4.97
N GLU A 259 1.12 -10.82 4.52
CA GLU A 259 1.04 -12.01 5.38
C GLU A 259 2.41 -12.45 5.91
N ASP A 260 3.48 -12.23 5.14
CA ASP A 260 4.85 -12.56 5.53
C ASP A 260 5.51 -11.49 6.42
N GLY A 261 4.83 -10.34 6.63
CA GLY A 261 5.30 -9.25 7.46
C GLY A 261 6.57 -8.55 6.94
N ARG A 262 6.91 -8.72 5.65
CA ARG A 262 8.10 -8.09 5.05
C ARG A 262 7.90 -6.61 4.80
N LEU A 263 6.67 -6.18 4.49
CA LEU A 263 6.36 -4.77 4.39
C LEU A 263 6.32 -4.17 5.79
N GLN A 264 7.23 -3.23 6.04
CA GLN A 264 7.23 -2.44 7.27
C GLN A 264 6.61 -1.06 6.98
N PRO A 265 5.89 -0.45 7.93
CA PRO A 265 5.49 0.94 7.83
C PRO A 265 6.71 1.86 7.67
N GLY A 266 6.59 2.87 6.81
CA GLY A 266 7.61 3.91 6.62
C GLY A 266 8.60 3.66 5.48
N LEU A 267 8.51 2.53 4.77
CA LEU A 267 9.37 2.22 3.63
C LEU A 267 9.03 3.13 2.44
N PHE A 268 10.05 3.61 1.73
CA PHE A 268 9.89 4.22 0.41
C PHE A 268 9.69 3.12 -0.63
N VAL A 269 8.72 3.33 -1.51
CA VAL A 269 8.31 2.34 -2.50
C VAL A 269 8.05 2.98 -3.85
N HIS A 270 8.28 2.22 -4.92
CA HIS A 270 7.92 2.59 -6.27
C HIS A 270 6.65 1.87 -6.66
N LEU A 271 5.63 2.60 -7.09
CA LEU A 271 4.36 2.05 -7.54
C LEU A 271 4.23 2.22 -9.04
N ARG A 272 3.55 1.27 -9.67
CA ARG A 272 3.05 1.41 -11.03
C ARG A 272 1.57 1.05 -11.06
N VAL A 273 0.80 1.87 -11.76
CA VAL A 273 -0.64 1.71 -11.97
C VAL A 273 -0.88 1.65 -13.47
N PRO A 274 -1.53 0.61 -14.01
CA PRO A 274 -1.82 0.55 -15.44
C PRO A 274 -2.80 1.65 -15.82
N VAL A 275 -2.48 2.38 -16.89
CA VAL A 275 -3.30 3.46 -17.44
C VAL A 275 -3.93 2.98 -18.74
N GLY A 276 -5.26 2.88 -18.75
CA GLY A 276 -6.02 2.43 -19.91
C GLY A 276 -5.75 0.98 -20.33
N ALA A 277 -6.29 0.59 -21.48
CA ALA A 277 -6.08 -0.75 -22.04
C ALA A 277 -4.74 -0.86 -22.79
N PRO A 278 -4.13 -2.06 -22.88
CA PRO A 278 -2.93 -2.27 -23.70
C PRO A 278 -3.18 -1.84 -25.15
N GLN A 279 -2.26 -1.04 -25.69
CA GLN A 279 -2.37 -0.57 -27.07
C GLN A 279 -1.29 -1.21 -27.92
N GLN A 280 -1.61 -1.51 -29.18
CA GLN A 280 -0.61 -1.99 -30.12
C GLN A 280 0.43 -0.89 -30.37
N ARG A 281 1.69 -1.24 -30.20
CA ARG A 281 2.83 -0.35 -30.38
C ARG A 281 3.93 -1.06 -31.13
N MET A 282 4.72 -0.27 -31.86
CA MET A 282 5.90 -0.76 -32.55
C MET A 282 7.07 -0.78 -31.57
N LEU A 283 7.74 -1.92 -31.47
CA LEU A 283 8.96 -2.09 -30.70
C LEU A 283 10.14 -2.20 -31.66
N VAL A 284 11.21 -1.48 -31.31
CA VAL A 284 12.45 -1.47 -32.06
C VAL A 284 13.60 -1.77 -31.09
N PRO A 285 14.61 -2.57 -31.48
CA PRO A 285 15.80 -2.77 -30.64
C PRO A 285 16.46 -1.45 -30.22
N GLU A 286 16.83 -1.32 -28.94
CA GLU A 286 17.33 -0.06 -28.40
C GLU A 286 18.66 0.38 -29.04
N ASN A 287 19.46 -0.57 -29.55
CA ASN A 287 20.70 -0.30 -30.29
C ASN A 287 20.49 0.33 -31.68
N ALA A 288 19.26 0.30 -32.21
CA ALA A 288 18.92 0.96 -33.47
C ALA A 288 18.67 2.47 -33.30
N LEU A 289 18.52 2.93 -32.05
CA LEU A 289 18.17 4.30 -31.74
C LEU A 289 19.38 5.23 -31.89
N GLY A 290 19.21 6.30 -32.65
CA GLY A 290 20.15 7.41 -32.71
C GLY A 290 19.60 8.64 -32.00
N THR A 291 20.46 9.38 -31.31
CA THR A 291 20.11 10.69 -30.73
C THR A 291 21.00 11.77 -31.34
N ASN A 292 20.41 12.89 -31.74
CA ASN A 292 21.16 14.06 -32.22
C ASN A 292 20.57 15.36 -31.64
N GLN A 293 21.10 16.53 -32.06
CA GLN A 293 20.65 17.83 -31.56
C GLN A 293 19.16 18.15 -31.83
N ARG A 294 18.50 17.44 -32.76
CA ARG A 294 17.08 17.60 -33.10
C ARG A 294 16.18 16.59 -32.40
N GLY A 295 16.74 15.66 -31.62
CA GLY A 295 16.02 14.62 -30.92
C GLY A 295 16.39 13.22 -31.39
N ASP A 296 15.51 12.28 -31.05
CA ASP A 296 15.69 10.86 -31.33
C ASP A 296 15.22 10.49 -32.73
N TYR A 297 15.94 9.57 -33.36
CA TYR A 297 15.68 9.15 -34.72
C TYR A 297 16.05 7.69 -34.95
N LEU A 298 15.42 7.11 -35.98
CA LEU A 298 15.79 5.83 -36.54
C LEU A 298 16.26 6.03 -37.98
N LEU A 299 17.16 5.15 -38.40
CA LEU A 299 17.56 5.03 -39.81
C LEU A 299 16.81 3.85 -40.40
N VAL A 300 16.05 4.09 -41.45
CA VAL A 300 15.31 3.05 -42.16
C VAL A 300 15.81 2.92 -43.59
N VAL A 301 15.73 1.72 -44.15
CA VAL A 301 16.07 1.47 -45.55
C VAL A 301 14.78 1.52 -46.37
N ASN A 302 14.78 2.34 -47.42
CA ASN A 302 13.63 2.45 -48.33
C ASN A 302 13.67 1.38 -49.43
N ALA A 303 12.64 1.32 -50.28
CA ALA A 303 12.54 0.33 -51.36
C ALA A 303 13.67 0.43 -52.41
N GLU A 304 14.35 1.57 -52.53
CA GLU A 304 15.51 1.79 -53.41
C GLU A 304 16.85 1.48 -52.72
N ASN A 305 16.86 0.83 -51.55
CA ASN A 305 18.03 0.53 -50.74
C ASN A 305 18.82 1.78 -50.28
N ASN A 306 18.14 2.92 -50.13
CA ASN A 306 18.74 4.14 -49.58
C ASN A 306 18.35 4.32 -48.12
N VAL A 307 19.26 4.89 -47.34
CA VAL A 307 19.02 5.21 -45.93
C VAL A 307 18.16 6.48 -45.82
N GLU A 308 17.05 6.38 -45.10
CA GLU A 308 16.17 7.49 -44.77
C GLU A 308 16.33 7.83 -43.28
N PHE A 309 16.45 9.14 -42.99
CA PHE A 309 16.43 9.66 -41.62
C PHE A 309 14.99 9.86 -41.19
N ARG A 310 14.61 9.26 -40.05
CA ARG A 310 13.23 9.29 -39.58
C ARG A 310 13.17 9.74 -38.13
N PRO A 311 12.66 10.95 -37.84
CA PRO A 311 12.45 11.37 -36.46
C PRO A 311 11.38 10.49 -35.82
N VAL A 312 11.57 10.13 -34.57
CA VAL A 312 10.64 9.26 -33.83
C VAL A 312 10.33 9.83 -32.46
N GLU A 313 9.11 9.57 -31.99
CA GLU A 313 8.75 9.80 -30.59
C GLU A 313 8.88 8.50 -29.82
N LEU A 314 9.67 8.53 -28.76
CA LEU A 314 9.95 7.34 -27.95
C LEU A 314 8.94 7.19 -26.83
N GLY A 315 8.60 5.94 -26.55
CA GLY A 315 7.85 5.53 -25.37
C GLY A 315 8.73 4.80 -24.37
N GLU A 316 8.08 3.96 -23.57
CA GLU A 316 8.71 3.18 -22.52
C GLU A 316 9.77 2.19 -23.05
N SER A 317 10.78 1.89 -22.23
CA SER A 317 11.71 0.80 -22.52
C SER A 317 11.13 -0.52 -22.03
N LEU A 318 11.21 -1.57 -22.85
CA LEU A 318 10.85 -2.94 -22.48
C LEU A 318 12.06 -3.86 -22.71
N GLY A 319 12.88 -4.04 -21.67
CA GLY A 319 14.10 -4.85 -21.78
C GLY A 319 15.11 -4.25 -22.75
N ASN A 320 15.41 -4.97 -23.84
CA ASN A 320 16.31 -4.52 -24.90
C ASN A 320 15.58 -3.85 -26.09
N GLU A 321 14.27 -3.66 -25.96
CA GLU A 321 13.41 -3.05 -26.98
C GLU A 321 12.87 -1.70 -26.48
N ARG A 322 12.69 -0.77 -27.39
CA ARG A 322 12.12 0.56 -27.13
C ARG A 322 10.80 0.69 -27.86
N VAL A 323 9.77 1.17 -27.15
CA VAL A 323 8.47 1.49 -27.74
C VAL A 323 8.59 2.75 -28.59
N ILE A 324 8.03 2.73 -29.79
CA ILE A 324 7.92 3.89 -30.68
C ILE A 324 6.46 4.35 -30.71
N LEU A 325 6.21 5.58 -30.28
CA LEU A 325 4.88 6.21 -30.27
C LEU A 325 4.47 6.68 -31.67
N SER A 326 5.42 7.24 -32.41
CA SER A 326 5.19 7.72 -33.78
C SER A 326 6.47 7.70 -34.62
N GLY A 327 6.30 7.59 -35.94
CA GLY A 327 7.38 7.69 -36.93
C GLY A 327 7.68 6.40 -37.70
N VAL A 328 7.34 5.22 -37.18
CA VAL A 328 7.67 3.92 -37.81
C VAL A 328 6.41 3.08 -38.07
N ARG A 329 6.45 2.29 -39.16
CA ARG A 329 5.42 1.35 -39.62
C ARG A 329 5.97 -0.08 -39.57
N ALA A 330 5.08 -1.07 -39.53
CA ALA A 330 5.44 -2.49 -39.43
C ALA A 330 6.33 -3.00 -40.58
N ASP A 331 6.17 -2.43 -41.78
CA ASP A 331 6.89 -2.86 -42.98
C ASP A 331 8.26 -2.18 -43.15
N ASP A 332 8.62 -1.22 -42.29
CA ASP A 332 9.91 -0.53 -42.42
C ASP A 332 11.08 -1.44 -42.04
N GLN A 333 12.19 -1.29 -42.76
CA GLN A 333 13.45 -1.96 -42.44
C GLN A 333 14.33 -1.04 -41.60
N VAL A 334 14.32 -1.21 -40.28
CA VAL A 334 15.10 -0.39 -39.35
C VAL A 334 16.54 -0.92 -39.27
N ILE A 335 17.52 -0.03 -39.40
CA ILE A 335 18.94 -0.40 -39.28
C ILE A 335 19.29 -0.61 -37.80
N VAL A 336 19.62 -1.84 -37.42
CA VAL A 336 19.97 -2.24 -36.04
C VAL A 336 21.48 -2.33 -35.80
N ALA A 337 22.27 -2.53 -36.87
CA ALA A 337 23.73 -2.51 -36.79
C ALA A 337 24.35 -1.83 -38.01
N GLY A 338 25.49 -1.17 -37.81
CA GLY A 338 26.17 -0.42 -38.87
C GLY A 338 25.72 1.03 -39.01
N LEU A 339 25.06 1.62 -38.01
CA LEU A 339 24.61 3.03 -38.02
C LEU A 339 25.72 4.02 -38.38
N GLN A 340 26.97 3.77 -37.96
CA GLN A 340 28.12 4.64 -38.30
C GLN A 340 28.42 4.71 -39.81
N ARG A 341 28.00 3.69 -40.57
CA ARG A 341 28.20 3.58 -42.03
C ARG A 341 26.96 4.00 -42.82
N ALA A 342 25.80 4.02 -42.16
CA ALA A 342 24.50 4.37 -42.72
C ALA A 342 24.30 5.90 -42.72
N ARG A 343 24.76 6.58 -43.77
CA ARG A 343 24.51 8.02 -43.94
C ARG A 343 23.18 8.24 -44.67
N PRO A 344 22.29 9.13 -44.19
CA PRO A 344 21.04 9.44 -44.88
C PRO A 344 21.28 9.86 -46.33
N GLY A 345 20.46 9.34 -47.24
CA GLY A 345 20.53 9.60 -48.69
C GLY A 345 21.53 8.74 -49.46
N ASN A 346 22.35 7.93 -48.79
CA ASN A 346 23.30 7.02 -49.44
C ASN A 346 22.73 5.61 -49.61
N PRO A 347 23.15 4.88 -50.66
CA PRO A 347 22.80 3.48 -50.84
C PRO A 347 23.52 2.59 -49.82
N VAL A 348 22.82 1.59 -49.32
CA VAL A 348 23.33 0.55 -48.41
C VAL A 348 22.91 -0.82 -48.91
N THR A 349 23.63 -1.86 -48.50
CA THR A 349 23.20 -3.25 -48.75
C THR A 349 22.58 -3.80 -47.46
N PRO A 350 21.24 -3.94 -47.37
CA PRO A 350 20.60 -4.46 -46.17
C PRO A 350 20.77 -5.98 -46.06
N GLU A 351 21.20 -6.44 -44.88
CA GLU A 351 21.17 -7.85 -44.48
C GLU A 351 20.18 -8.02 -43.33
N GLU A 352 19.23 -8.94 -43.45
CA GLU A 352 18.26 -9.19 -42.38
C GLU A 352 18.93 -9.84 -41.18
N GLU A 353 18.65 -9.32 -39.98
CA GLU A 353 19.06 -9.96 -38.74
C GLU A 353 18.37 -11.33 -38.63
N THR A 354 19.10 -12.42 -38.86
CA THR A 354 18.60 -13.76 -38.54
C THR A 354 18.40 -13.85 -37.03
N ALA A 355 17.15 -13.80 -36.59
CA ALA A 355 16.75 -13.83 -35.19
C ALA A 355 17.55 -14.87 -34.39
N LYS A 356 18.46 -14.40 -33.54
CA LYS A 356 19.17 -15.26 -32.60
C LYS A 356 18.17 -15.65 -31.50
N LYS A 357 17.61 -16.86 -31.63
CA LYS A 357 16.82 -17.55 -30.60
C LYS A 357 17.50 -17.35 -29.22
N PRO A 358 16.77 -16.94 -28.17
CA PRO A 358 17.38 -16.75 -26.85
C PRO A 358 18.08 -18.04 -26.43
N ALA A 359 19.35 -17.95 -26.08
CA ALA A 359 20.09 -19.05 -25.49
C ALA A 359 19.41 -19.39 -24.16
N ALA A 360 18.76 -20.55 -24.10
CA ALA A 360 18.42 -21.18 -22.84
C ALA A 360 19.72 -21.33 -22.04
N LYS A 361 19.76 -20.73 -20.84
CA LYS A 361 20.78 -21.06 -19.84
C LYS A 361 20.66 -22.55 -19.55
N GLY A 362 21.54 -23.34 -20.15
CA GLY A 362 21.78 -24.72 -19.75
C GLY A 362 22.46 -24.69 -18.39
N THR A 363 21.77 -25.21 -17.40
CA THR A 363 22.33 -25.60 -16.11
C THR A 363 23.30 -26.76 -16.38
N ASP A 364 24.61 -26.50 -16.33
CA ASP A 364 25.60 -27.56 -16.20
C ASP A 364 25.46 -28.13 -14.79
N ALA A 365 24.79 -29.27 -14.69
CA ALA A 365 24.97 -30.21 -13.60
C ALA A 365 26.13 -31.12 -14.02
N ASP A 366 27.29 -30.87 -13.40
CA ASP A 366 28.49 -31.70 -13.51
C ASP A 366 28.14 -33.13 -13.02
N GLU A 367 27.95 -34.06 -13.96
CA GLU A 367 27.91 -35.49 -13.70
C GLU A 367 29.34 -35.98 -13.49
N VAL A 368 29.62 -36.38 -12.25
CA VAL A 368 30.84 -37.09 -11.84
C VAL A 368 30.87 -38.46 -12.54
N GLU A 369 31.59 -38.57 -13.65
CA GLU A 369 31.99 -39.86 -14.21
C GLU A 369 33.17 -40.42 -13.40
N ALA A 370 32.90 -41.57 -12.78
CA ALA A 370 33.84 -42.38 -12.04
C ALA A 370 34.82 -43.08 -13.00
N ASP A 371 36.11 -42.72 -12.89
CA ASP A 371 37.22 -43.48 -13.45
C ASP A 371 37.34 -44.82 -12.72
N SER A 372 36.96 -45.90 -13.39
CA SER A 372 37.25 -47.27 -13.00
C SER A 372 37.85 -48.02 -14.19
N SER A 373 39.14 -47.79 -14.41
CA SER A 373 39.96 -48.62 -15.30
C SER A 373 40.29 -49.98 -14.67
N PRO A 374 40.06 -51.13 -15.34
CA PRO A 374 40.53 -52.43 -14.91
C PRO A 374 41.87 -52.83 -15.57
N GLU A 375 42.75 -53.35 -14.72
CA GLU A 375 43.71 -54.46 -14.93
C GLU A 375 44.90 -54.41 -15.93
N GLN A 376 46.06 -54.73 -15.34
CA GLN A 376 47.14 -55.63 -15.79
C GLN A 376 48.22 -55.11 -16.76
N GLN A 377 49.43 -54.86 -16.23
CA GLN A 377 50.57 -55.80 -16.26
C GLN A 377 51.65 -55.42 -15.24
#